data_AF-A0A7W1T486-F1
#
_entry.id   AF-A0A7W1T486-F1
#
_cell.length_a   1.000
_cell.length_b   1.000
_cell.length_c   1.000
_cell.angle_alpha   90.00
_cell.angle_beta   90.00
_cell.angle_gamma   90.00
#
_symmetry.space_group_name_H-M   'P 1'
#
loop_
_entity.id
_entity.type
_entity.pdbx_description
1 polymer ?
#
loop_
_entity_poly.entity_id
_entity_poly.type
_entity_poly.pdbx_seq_one_letter_code
_entity_poly.pdbx_strand_id
1 'polypeptide(L)'
;MLKNFSPDKMLTSPFGITADQLRKMGKTTVLTDLDNTLLAWDQLDATDEIYNWFRILEEEGIKVMIVSNNNEERVKRVAVATKIPYLAKAKKPLAAAFQKALADLGSTPEETVMIGDQIMTDIFGGNRQKLTTVFVRPVKDTDGFATKFNRFMERIILKRLAKKSELKWEDSL
;
A
#
# COMPACT_ATOMS: atom_id res chain seq x y z
N MET A 1 -17.63 -12.50 1.34
CA MET A 1 -17.44 -11.34 0.42
C MET A 1 -16.88 -10.12 1.12
N LEU A 2 -17.52 -9.57 2.18
CA LEU A 2 -17.00 -8.36 2.86
C LEU A 2 -15.64 -8.53 3.55
N LYS A 3 -15.29 -9.75 4.01
CA LYS A 3 -14.01 -10.03 4.67
C LYS A 3 -12.79 -9.61 3.83
N ASN A 4 -12.83 -9.85 2.53
CA ASN A 4 -11.71 -9.52 1.64
C ASN A 4 -11.55 -8.00 1.43
N PHE A 5 -12.54 -7.19 1.80
CA PHE A 5 -12.44 -5.74 1.76
C PHE A 5 -12.08 -5.14 3.13
N SER A 6 -12.02 -5.96 4.18
CA SER A 6 -11.60 -5.52 5.50
C SER A 6 -10.08 -5.49 5.55
N PRO A 7 -9.47 -4.36 5.91
CA PRO A 7 -8.04 -4.34 6.18
C PRO A 7 -7.74 -5.06 7.50
N ASP A 8 -6.51 -5.56 7.63
CA ASP A 8 -6.01 -6.10 8.90
C ASP A 8 -5.66 -4.97 9.89
N LYS A 9 -5.13 -3.86 9.35
CA LYS A 9 -4.69 -2.68 10.11
C LYS A 9 -5.11 -1.39 9.42
N MET A 10 -5.36 -0.34 10.20
CA MET A 10 -5.72 0.99 9.68
C MET A 10 -4.82 2.05 10.30
N LEU A 11 -4.02 2.73 9.49
CA LEU A 11 -3.07 3.74 9.96
C LEU A 11 -3.35 5.13 9.43
N THR A 12 -3.14 6.15 10.26
CA THR A 12 -3.25 7.55 9.85
C THR A 12 -2.19 7.94 8.82
N SER A 13 -1.04 7.26 8.82
CA SER A 13 0.08 7.47 7.89
C SER A 13 0.83 6.16 7.64
N PRO A 14 1.38 5.94 6.42
CA PRO A 14 2.31 4.82 6.18
C PRO A 14 3.60 4.93 7.00
N PHE A 15 4.00 6.15 7.40
CA PHE A 15 5.26 6.38 8.13
C PHE A 15 5.20 5.92 9.59
N GLY A 16 4.02 5.52 10.09
CA GLY A 16 3.86 4.83 11.38
C GLY A 16 4.33 3.37 11.37
N ILE A 17 4.82 2.87 10.23
CA ILE A 17 5.32 1.51 10.04
C ILE A 17 6.84 1.50 10.17
N THR A 18 7.34 0.79 11.18
CA THR A 18 8.78 0.59 11.40
C THR A 18 9.22 -0.85 11.10
N ALA A 19 10.51 -1.03 10.79
CA ALA A 19 11.09 -2.36 10.56
C ALA A 19 11.00 -3.28 11.79
N ASP A 20 11.07 -2.75 13.00
CA ASP A 20 10.90 -3.52 14.24
C ASP A 20 9.47 -4.07 14.38
N GLN A 21 8.45 -3.25 14.14
CA GLN A 21 7.05 -3.70 14.14
C GLN A 21 6.80 -4.79 13.09
N LEU A 22 7.31 -4.59 11.87
CA LEU A 22 7.19 -5.59 10.80
C LEU A 22 7.84 -6.92 11.22
N ARG A 23 9.06 -6.90 11.75
CA ARG A 23 9.74 -8.11 12.24
C ARG A 23 8.98 -8.81 13.36
N LYS A 24 8.43 -8.07 14.32
CA LYS A 24 7.59 -8.63 15.40
C LYS A 24 6.33 -9.32 14.87
N MET A 25 5.82 -8.87 13.73
CA MET A 25 4.71 -9.50 13.00
C MET A 25 5.16 -10.63 12.05
N GLY A 26 6.45 -10.95 11.99
CA GLY A 26 7.02 -11.92 11.04
C GLY A 26 7.01 -11.43 9.59
N LYS A 27 6.99 -10.12 9.36
CA LYS A 27 6.99 -9.48 8.04
C LYS A 27 8.38 -8.99 7.68
N THR A 28 8.84 -9.37 6.50
CA THR A 28 10.18 -9.04 5.96
C THR A 28 10.08 -8.29 4.64
N THR A 29 8.87 -8.18 4.08
CA THR A 29 8.64 -7.61 2.75
C THR A 29 7.45 -6.66 2.76
N VAL A 30 7.62 -5.49 2.14
CA VAL A 30 6.61 -4.45 1.99
C VAL A 30 6.32 -4.22 0.52
N LEU A 31 5.06 -4.37 0.14
CA LEU A 31 4.51 -3.83 -1.09
C LEU A 31 3.73 -2.57 -0.73
N THR A 32 3.99 -1.46 -1.41
CA THR A 32 3.29 -0.20 -1.15
C THR A 32 2.71 0.39 -2.42
N ASP A 33 1.51 0.94 -2.34
CA ASP A 33 1.04 1.89 -3.34
C ASP A 33 1.83 3.23 -3.21
N LEU A 34 1.61 4.13 -4.17
CA LEU A 34 2.33 5.38 -4.33
C LEU A 34 1.41 6.58 -4.13
N ASP A 35 0.42 6.74 -5.01
CA ASP A 35 -0.39 7.94 -5.12
C ASP A 35 -1.52 7.90 -4.09
N ASN A 36 -1.66 8.98 -3.32
CA ASN A 36 -2.53 9.08 -2.14
C ASN A 36 -2.20 8.08 -1.01
N THR A 37 -1.19 7.22 -1.16
CA THR A 37 -0.62 6.41 -0.09
C THR A 37 0.63 7.06 0.52
N LEU A 38 1.70 7.24 -0.27
CA LEU A 38 2.97 7.83 0.21
C LEU A 38 3.04 9.34 -0.05
N LEU A 39 2.44 9.79 -1.14
CA LEU A 39 2.35 11.21 -1.48
C LEU A 39 1.07 11.52 -2.24
N ALA A 40 0.70 12.79 -2.30
CA ALA A 40 -0.43 13.23 -3.09
C ALA A 40 -0.23 12.91 -4.59
N TRP A 41 -1.32 12.58 -5.28
CA TRP A 41 -1.27 12.20 -6.71
C TRP A 41 -0.75 13.29 -7.66
N ASP A 42 -0.84 14.56 -7.26
CA ASP A 42 -0.40 15.75 -8.01
C ASP A 42 1.01 16.22 -7.61
N GLN A 43 1.59 15.63 -6.56
CA GLN A 43 2.96 15.92 -6.16
C GLN A 43 3.93 15.03 -6.95
N LEU A 44 4.85 15.63 -7.71
CA LEU A 44 5.65 14.88 -8.68
C LEU A 44 6.84 14.15 -8.07
N ASP A 45 7.43 14.71 -7.01
CA ASP A 45 8.70 14.25 -6.45
C ASP A 45 8.54 13.65 -5.05
N ALA A 46 9.42 12.71 -4.74
CA ALA A 46 9.52 12.10 -3.42
C ALA A 46 9.95 13.17 -2.39
N THR A 47 9.38 13.13 -1.20
CA THR A 47 9.83 13.94 -0.07
C THR A 47 11.01 13.27 0.62
N ASP A 48 11.75 14.04 1.43
CA ASP A 48 12.78 13.50 2.32
C ASP A 48 12.22 12.45 3.29
N GLU A 49 10.96 12.60 3.71
CA GLU A 49 10.28 11.63 4.57
C GLU A 49 10.13 10.27 3.87
N ILE A 50 9.70 10.25 2.60
CA ILE A 50 9.58 9.02 1.81
C ILE A 50 10.95 8.38 1.58
N TYR A 51 11.96 9.19 1.23
CA TYR A 51 13.32 8.71 1.05
C TYR A 51 13.86 8.06 2.34
N ASN A 52 13.71 8.75 3.47
CA ASN A 52 14.18 8.25 4.76
C ASN A 52 13.44 7.00 5.20
N TRP A 53 12.12 6.95 4.99
CA TRP A 53 11.32 5.78 5.35
C TRP A 53 11.76 4.55 4.57
N PHE A 54 11.92 4.65 3.26
CA PHE A 54 12.44 3.54 2.44
C PHE A 54 13.85 3.13 2.85
N ARG A 55 14.76 4.10 3.02
CA ARG A 55 16.15 3.84 3.42
C ARG A 55 16.23 3.08 4.74
N ILE A 56 15.47 3.50 5.76
CA ILE A 56 15.46 2.85 7.08
C ILE A 56 14.94 1.41 6.96
N LEU A 57 13.89 1.18 6.19
CA LEU A 57 13.37 -0.17 5.97
C LEU A 57 14.41 -1.08 5.31
N GLU A 58 15.06 -0.62 4.24
CA GLU A 58 16.09 -1.39 3.53
C GLU A 58 17.34 -1.64 4.39
N GLU A 59 17.81 -0.65 5.14
CA GLU A 59 18.95 -0.79 6.07
C GLU A 59 18.69 -1.83 7.16
N GLU A 60 17.43 -1.96 7.60
CA GLU A 60 16.98 -2.97 8.56
C GLU A 60 16.61 -4.32 7.91
N GLY A 61 16.89 -4.49 6.61
CA GLY A 61 16.70 -5.73 5.88
C GLY A 61 15.27 -6.01 5.43
N ILE A 62 14.38 -5.02 5.46
CA ILE A 62 13.03 -5.14 4.91
C ILE A 62 13.07 -4.89 3.41
N LYS A 63 12.63 -5.86 2.61
CA LYS A 63 12.51 -5.71 1.16
C LYS A 63 11.33 -4.81 0.86
N VAL A 64 11.48 -3.84 -0.03
CA VAL A 64 10.39 -2.93 -0.39
C VAL A 64 10.22 -2.84 -1.90
N MET A 65 8.97 -2.80 -2.36
CA MET A 65 8.63 -2.52 -3.77
C MET A 65 7.38 -1.64 -3.88
N ILE A 66 7.44 -0.68 -4.81
CA ILE A 66 6.27 0.13 -5.18
C ILE A 66 5.42 -0.66 -6.18
N VAL A 67 4.14 -0.86 -5.90
CA VAL A 67 3.19 -1.52 -6.81
C VAL A 67 2.04 -0.55 -7.08
N SER A 68 2.02 0.07 -8.26
CA SER A 68 1.08 1.15 -8.58
C SER A 68 0.29 0.90 -9.87
N ASN A 69 -0.97 1.33 -9.88
CA ASN A 69 -1.81 1.34 -11.07
C ASN A 69 -1.51 2.51 -12.02
N ASN A 70 -0.68 3.46 -11.61
CA ASN A 70 -0.35 4.63 -12.42
C ASN A 70 0.62 4.29 -13.57
N ASN A 71 0.84 5.25 -14.46
CA ASN A 71 1.72 5.10 -15.61
C ASN A 71 3.20 4.99 -15.20
N GLU A 72 4.00 4.42 -16.10
CA GLU A 72 5.42 4.17 -15.90
C GLU A 72 6.20 5.44 -15.53
N GLU A 73 5.97 6.54 -16.24
CA GLU A 73 6.69 7.81 -16.05
C GLU A 73 6.52 8.33 -14.63
N ARG A 74 5.28 8.34 -14.13
CA ARG A 74 4.94 8.77 -12.77
C ARG A 74 5.63 7.92 -11.71
N VAL A 75 5.51 6.59 -11.82
CA VAL A 75 6.04 5.67 -10.80
C VAL A 75 7.57 5.66 -10.82
N LYS A 76 8.15 5.59 -12.02
CA LYS A 76 9.61 5.59 -12.23
C LYS A 76 10.27 6.83 -11.67
N ARG A 77 9.65 8.01 -11.78
CA ARG A 77 10.19 9.26 -11.24
C ARG A 77 10.47 9.16 -9.74
N VAL A 78 9.52 8.64 -8.97
CA VAL A 78 9.70 8.45 -7.52
C VAL A 78 10.66 7.30 -7.24
N ALA A 79 10.45 6.15 -7.89
CA ALA A 79 11.22 4.93 -7.67
C ALA A 79 12.72 5.11 -7.95
N VAL A 80 13.09 5.86 -8.99
CA VAL A 80 14.51 6.17 -9.30
C VAL A 80 15.13 7.05 -8.23
N ALA A 81 14.39 8.05 -7.73
CA ALA A 81 14.89 8.95 -6.69
C ALA A 81 15.12 8.21 -5.36
N THR A 82 14.24 7.26 -5.03
CA THR A 82 14.34 6.47 -3.80
C THR A 82 15.15 5.18 -3.96
N LYS A 83 15.54 4.82 -5.20
CA LYS A 83 16.21 3.56 -5.58
C LYS A 83 15.41 2.30 -5.25
N ILE A 84 14.09 2.41 -5.14
CA ILE A 84 13.19 1.29 -4.81
C ILE A 84 12.69 0.63 -6.09
N PRO A 85 12.68 -0.72 -6.17
CA PRO A 85 12.10 -1.41 -7.31
C PRO A 85 10.60 -1.14 -7.41
N TYR A 86 10.04 -1.23 -8.62
CA TYR A 86 8.63 -0.93 -8.83
C TYR A 86 7.96 -1.76 -9.93
N LEU A 87 6.63 -1.85 -9.83
CA LEU A 87 5.72 -2.29 -10.88
C LEU A 87 4.70 -1.18 -11.15
N ALA A 88 4.79 -0.54 -12.32
CA ALA A 88 3.78 0.39 -12.79
C ALA A 88 2.69 -0.33 -13.60
N LYS A 89 1.57 0.35 -13.86
CA LYS A 89 0.40 -0.22 -14.55
C LYS A 89 0.04 -1.61 -14.00
N ALA A 90 0.12 -1.78 -12.68
CA ALA A 90 -0.02 -3.06 -11.99
C ALA A 90 -1.40 -3.70 -12.17
N LYS A 91 -2.42 -2.91 -12.52
CA LYS A 91 -3.82 -3.35 -12.66
C LYS A 91 -4.34 -4.09 -11.41
N LYS A 92 -3.91 -3.67 -10.21
CA LYS A 92 -4.54 -4.06 -8.94
C LYS A 92 -6.06 -3.81 -9.06
N PRO A 93 -6.92 -4.73 -8.62
CA PRO A 93 -6.65 -5.85 -7.70
C PRO A 93 -6.33 -7.20 -8.38
N LEU A 94 -5.89 -7.22 -9.64
CA LEU A 94 -5.55 -8.46 -10.33
C LEU A 94 -4.32 -9.14 -9.70
N ALA A 95 -4.35 -10.47 -9.60
CA ALA A 95 -3.31 -11.26 -8.91
C ALA A 95 -1.92 -11.14 -9.55
N ALA A 96 -1.86 -10.92 -10.87
CA ALA A 96 -0.63 -10.96 -11.64
C ALA A 96 0.47 -10.02 -11.11
N ALA A 97 0.13 -8.79 -10.75
CA ALA A 97 1.13 -7.85 -10.24
C ALA A 97 1.64 -8.22 -8.85
N PHE A 98 0.76 -8.69 -7.95
CA PHE A 98 1.17 -9.17 -6.63
C PHE A 98 2.08 -10.40 -6.74
N GLN A 99 1.69 -11.38 -7.55
CA GLN A 99 2.50 -12.59 -7.77
C GLN A 99 3.85 -12.26 -8.40
N LYS A 100 3.88 -11.32 -9.35
CA LYS A 100 5.13 -10.82 -9.91
C LYS A 100 6.01 -10.14 -8.85
N ALA A 101 5.43 -9.26 -8.02
CA ALA A 101 6.18 -8.58 -6.96
C ALA A 101 6.77 -9.57 -5.95
N LEU A 102 6.00 -10.56 -5.50
CA LEU A 102 6.46 -11.62 -4.61
C LEU A 102 7.61 -12.43 -5.25
N ALA A 103 7.48 -12.79 -6.53
CA ALA A 103 8.52 -13.52 -7.25
C ALA A 103 9.81 -12.70 -7.41
N ASP A 104 9.69 -11.43 -7.83
CA ASP A 104 10.82 -10.53 -8.05
C ASP A 104 11.58 -10.24 -6.73
N LEU A 105 10.87 -10.17 -5.59
CA LEU A 105 11.47 -9.98 -4.26
C LEU A 105 11.87 -11.30 -3.57
N GLY A 106 11.55 -12.44 -4.19
CA GLY A 106 11.73 -13.76 -3.57
C GLY A 106 11.09 -13.84 -2.18
N SER A 107 9.83 -13.39 -2.07
CA SER A 107 9.07 -13.41 -0.82
C SER A 107 7.80 -14.25 -0.90
N THR A 108 7.27 -14.64 0.26
CA THR A 108 5.98 -15.33 0.36
C THR A 108 4.85 -14.40 0.81
N PRO A 109 3.58 -14.76 0.56
CA PRO A 109 2.45 -14.01 1.09
C PRO A 109 2.49 -13.79 2.61
N GLU A 110 2.94 -14.80 3.35
CA GLU A 110 2.92 -14.83 4.81
C GLU A 110 3.89 -13.83 5.43
N GLU A 111 5.00 -13.52 4.76
CA GLU A 111 5.99 -12.53 5.21
C GLU A 111 5.82 -11.15 4.57
N THR A 112 4.78 -10.97 3.76
CA THR A 112 4.57 -9.75 2.98
C THR A 112 3.36 -8.94 3.47
N VAL A 113 3.55 -7.61 3.53
CA VAL A 113 2.48 -6.64 3.80
C VAL A 113 2.18 -5.81 2.55
N MET A 114 0.89 -5.54 2.29
CA MET A 114 0.44 -4.57 1.29
C MET A 114 -0.07 -3.32 1.99
N ILE A 115 0.52 -2.16 1.67
CA ILE A 115 0.15 -0.85 2.20
C ILE A 115 -0.50 -0.03 1.08
N GLY A 116 -1.69 0.51 1.32
CA GLY A 116 -2.37 1.35 0.34
C GLY A 116 -3.59 2.07 0.89
N ASP A 117 -4.07 3.06 0.15
CA ASP A 117 -5.19 3.93 0.53
C ASP A 117 -6.49 3.58 -0.22
N GLN A 118 -6.49 2.55 -1.06
CA GLN A 118 -7.67 2.09 -1.79
C GLN A 118 -8.09 0.67 -1.39
N ILE A 119 -9.33 0.55 -0.93
CA ILE A 119 -9.89 -0.73 -0.51
C ILE A 119 -10.12 -1.65 -1.70
N MET A 120 -10.57 -1.10 -2.82
CA MET A 120 -10.95 -1.90 -4.00
C MET A 120 -9.73 -2.49 -4.74
N THR A 121 -8.57 -1.87 -4.59
CA THR A 121 -7.33 -2.28 -5.26
C THR A 121 -6.35 -2.94 -4.29
N ASP A 122 -5.97 -2.24 -3.24
CA ASP A 122 -4.83 -2.61 -2.39
C ASP A 122 -5.28 -3.63 -1.35
N ILE A 123 -6.33 -3.30 -0.60
CA ILE A 123 -6.84 -4.17 0.47
C ILE A 123 -7.49 -5.42 -0.14
N PHE A 124 -8.38 -5.24 -1.11
CA PHE A 124 -9.00 -6.38 -1.78
C PHE A 124 -8.00 -7.23 -2.56
N GLY A 125 -7.03 -6.61 -3.24
CA GLY A 125 -5.98 -7.33 -3.96
C GLY A 125 -5.06 -8.11 -3.01
N GLY A 126 -4.54 -7.45 -1.97
CA GLY A 126 -3.67 -8.05 -0.98
C GLY A 126 -4.34 -9.20 -0.21
N ASN A 127 -5.56 -9.00 0.26
CA ASN A 127 -6.33 -10.04 0.95
C ASN A 127 -6.57 -11.27 0.07
N ARG A 128 -6.83 -11.09 -1.23
CA ARG A 128 -6.98 -12.22 -2.17
C ARG A 128 -5.71 -13.02 -2.36
N GLN A 129 -4.56 -12.38 -2.18
CA GLN A 129 -3.25 -13.03 -2.20
C GLN A 129 -2.79 -13.49 -0.82
N LYS A 130 -3.62 -13.34 0.23
CA LYS A 130 -3.32 -13.69 1.62
C LYS A 130 -2.18 -12.88 2.25
N LEU A 131 -1.93 -11.67 1.72
CA LEU A 131 -1.01 -10.71 2.33
C LEU A 131 -1.66 -10.12 3.59
N THR A 132 -0.84 -9.64 4.52
CA THR A 132 -1.34 -8.69 5.53
C THR A 132 -1.60 -7.36 4.87
N THR A 133 -2.74 -6.73 5.13
CA THR A 133 -3.14 -5.47 4.51
C THR A 133 -3.22 -4.33 5.51
N VAL A 134 -2.53 -3.23 5.19
CA VAL A 134 -2.54 -1.99 5.98
C VAL A 134 -3.20 -0.92 5.13
N PHE A 135 -4.38 -0.50 5.58
CA PHE A 135 -5.11 0.60 4.96
C PHE A 135 -4.66 1.92 5.55
N VAL A 136 -4.14 2.83 4.73
CA VAL A 136 -3.70 4.15 5.20
C VAL A 136 -4.71 5.23 4.84
N ARG A 137 -4.73 6.31 5.61
CA ARG A 137 -5.54 7.47 5.26
C ARG A 137 -4.98 8.12 3.99
N PRO A 138 -5.83 8.44 2.99
CA PRO A 138 -5.38 9.13 1.79
C PRO A 138 -4.68 10.45 2.11
N VAL A 139 -3.57 10.74 1.44
CA VAL A 139 -2.85 12.03 1.58
C VAL A 139 -3.71 13.20 1.11
N LYS A 140 -4.53 12.99 0.07
CA LYS A 140 -5.59 13.93 -0.36
C LYS A 140 -6.90 13.17 -0.59
N ASP A 141 -8.01 13.85 -0.32
CA ASP A 141 -9.37 13.35 -0.63
C ASP A 141 -9.70 13.39 -2.13
N THR A 142 -8.87 14.08 -2.93
CA THR A 142 -9.00 14.15 -4.38
C THR A 142 -8.12 13.11 -5.04
N ASP A 143 -8.60 12.58 -6.15
CA ASP A 143 -7.81 11.70 -7.01
C ASP A 143 -7.85 12.20 -8.47
N GLY A 144 -6.99 11.60 -9.30
CA GLY A 144 -7.11 11.68 -10.75
C GLY A 144 -8.48 11.22 -11.26
N PHE A 145 -8.85 11.66 -12.47
CA PHE A 145 -10.18 11.40 -13.05
C PHE A 145 -10.60 9.92 -13.09
N ALA A 146 -9.64 8.99 -13.17
CA ALA A 146 -9.90 7.56 -13.34
C ALA A 146 -10.44 6.84 -12.08
N THR A 147 -10.28 7.39 -10.88
CA THR A 147 -10.59 6.68 -9.61
C THR A 147 -11.81 7.20 -8.85
N LYS A 148 -12.48 8.26 -9.35
CA LYS A 148 -13.64 8.87 -8.68
C LYS A 148 -14.80 7.89 -8.42
N PHE A 149 -15.06 6.96 -9.34
CA PHE A 149 -16.10 5.93 -9.14
C PHE A 149 -15.73 4.94 -8.03
N ASN A 150 -14.45 4.59 -7.90
CA ASN A 150 -13.97 3.68 -6.85
C ASN A 150 -14.22 4.29 -5.47
N ARG A 151 -13.97 5.58 -5.27
CA ARG A 151 -14.19 6.26 -3.98
C ARG A 151 -15.65 6.23 -3.51
N PHE A 152 -16.60 6.33 -4.44
CA PHE A 152 -18.02 6.21 -4.07
C PHE A 152 -18.33 4.82 -3.50
N MET A 153 -17.86 3.77 -4.18
CA MET A 153 -18.02 2.39 -3.71
C MET A 153 -17.27 2.14 -2.40
N GLU A 154 -16.06 2.69 -2.25
CA GLU A 154 -15.26 2.58 -1.01
C GLU A 154 -15.97 3.19 0.19
N ARG A 155 -16.59 4.37 0.04
CA ARG A 155 -17.37 4.98 1.14
C ARG A 155 -18.51 4.08 1.61
N ILE A 156 -19.17 3.39 0.68
CA ILE A 156 -20.24 2.43 1.02
C ILE A 156 -19.65 1.22 1.77
N ILE A 157 -18.52 0.70 1.30
CA ILE A 157 -17.84 -0.44 1.91
C ILE A 157 -17.35 -0.09 3.32
N LEU A 158 -16.66 1.04 3.49
CA LEU A 158 -16.18 1.53 4.78
C LEU A 158 -17.32 1.72 5.79
N LYS A 159 -18.44 2.33 5.38
CA LYS A 159 -19.63 2.47 6.24
C LYS A 159 -20.17 1.11 6.69
N ARG A 160 -20.16 0.11 5.81
CA ARG A 160 -20.60 -1.25 6.13
C ARG A 160 -19.62 -2.00 7.04
N LEU A 161 -18.32 -1.78 6.86
CA LEU A 161 -17.27 -2.37 7.70
C LEU A 161 -17.24 -1.75 9.09
N ALA A 162 -17.30 -0.42 9.20
CA ALA A 162 -17.34 0.29 10.48
C ALA A 162 -18.54 -0.12 11.37
N LYS A 163 -19.65 -0.56 10.76
CA LYS A 163 -20.81 -1.09 11.49
C LYS A 163 -20.62 -2.51 12.02
N LYS A 164 -19.65 -3.27 11.48
CA LYS A 164 -19.44 -4.70 11.75
C LYS A 164 -18.16 -5.01 12.54
N SER A 165 -17.19 -4.09 12.55
CA SER A 165 -15.90 -4.28 13.19
C SER A 165 -15.45 -2.98 13.86
N GLU A 166 -14.72 -3.09 14.98
CA GLU A 166 -14.02 -1.97 15.62
C GLU A 166 -12.79 -1.54 14.80
N LEU A 167 -13.02 -1.07 13.57
CA LEU A 167 -11.96 -0.46 12.78
C LEU A 167 -11.58 0.87 13.44
N LYS A 168 -10.36 0.91 13.99
CA LYS A 168 -9.79 2.10 14.61
C LYS A 168 -8.59 2.55 13.81
N TRP A 169 -8.49 3.85 13.59
CA TRP A 169 -7.27 4.45 13.07
C TRP A 169 -6.23 4.48 14.17
N GLU A 170 -5.07 3.91 13.90
CA GLU A 170 -3.89 3.92 14.77
C GLU A 170 -2.81 4.80 14.13
N ASP A 171 -1.90 5.34 14.93
CA ASP A 171 -0.77 6.12 14.41
C ASP A 171 0.44 5.24 14.05
N SER A 172 0.45 3.98 14.51
CA SER A 172 1.53 3.01 14.29
C SER A 172 1.04 1.57 14.37
N LEU A 173 1.75 0.61 13.76
CA LEU A 173 1.40 -0.83 13.75
C LEU A 173 1.39 -1.54 15.12
#